data_AF-A0A3P6AKS0-F1
#
_entry.id   AF-A0A3P6AKS0-F1
#
_cell.length_a   1.000
_cell.length_b   1.000
_cell.length_c   1.000
_cell.angle_alpha   90.00
_cell.angle_beta   90.00
_cell.angle_gamma   90.00
#
_symmetry.space_group_name_H-M   'P 1'
#
loop_
_entity.id
_entity.type
_entity.pdbx_description
1 polymer ?
#
loop_
_entity_poly.entity_id
_entity_poly.type
_entity_poly.pdbx_seq_one_letter_code
_entity_poly.pdbx_strand_id
1 'polypeptide(L)'
;MWINKYGEFKSSETGYNGLGRTLPAGSYNLYEGLAPKYRQTKKVWGSYVDDIYAPVKYNNDHWIAIWISIPNKHLTIWDSTPTHIRTAQLAEVKAGVPLVECGDCVCTP
;
A
#
# COMPACT_ATOMS: atom_id res chain seq x y z
N MET A 1 -5.93 -15.06 -14.36
CA MET A 1 -5.79 -13.68 -13.84
C MET A 1 -6.73 -13.54 -12.65
N TRP A 2 -6.28 -12.96 -11.52
CA TRP A 2 -7.00 -12.85 -10.24
C TRP A 2 -8.49 -12.49 -10.37
N ILE A 3 -8.83 -11.61 -11.31
CA ILE A 3 -10.21 -11.14 -11.54
C ILE A 3 -11.22 -12.28 -11.77
N ASN A 4 -10.81 -13.38 -12.40
CA ASN A 4 -11.69 -14.52 -12.67
C ASN A 4 -11.93 -15.38 -11.43
N LYS A 5 -11.05 -15.30 -10.42
CA LYS A 5 -11.16 -16.02 -9.15
C LYS A 5 -11.69 -15.13 -8.02
N TYR A 6 -12.07 -13.89 -8.31
CA TYR A 6 -12.62 -12.97 -7.31
C TYR A 6 -13.96 -13.46 -6.74
N GLY A 7 -14.77 -14.14 -7.55
CA GLY A 7 -15.98 -14.81 -7.09
C GLY A 7 -15.68 -15.87 -6.02
N GLU A 8 -14.68 -16.71 -6.26
CA GLU A 8 -14.23 -17.76 -5.33
C GLU A 8 -13.73 -17.16 -4.01
N PHE A 9 -12.96 -16.07 -4.06
CA PHE A 9 -12.53 -15.33 -2.87
C PHE A 9 -13.72 -14.74 -2.08
N LYS A 10 -14.75 -14.25 -2.78
CA LYS A 10 -15.98 -13.77 -2.12
C LYS A 10 -16.85 -14.89 -1.55
N SER A 11 -16.66 -16.14 -1.95
CA SER A 11 -17.35 -17.29 -1.36
C SER A 11 -16.50 -18.07 -0.36
N SER A 12 -15.19 -17.82 -0.27
CA SER A 12 -14.32 -18.55 0.64
C SER A 12 -14.60 -18.19 2.10
N GLU A 13 -14.53 -19.20 2.96
CA GLU A 13 -14.62 -19.04 4.41
C GLU A 13 -13.49 -18.14 4.93
N THR A 14 -13.75 -17.48 6.06
CA THR A 14 -12.72 -16.70 6.75
C THR A 14 -11.65 -17.64 7.28
N GLY A 15 -10.39 -17.19 7.28
CA GLY A 15 -9.28 -17.94 7.84
C GLY A 15 -9.49 -18.23 9.34
N TYR A 16 -8.64 -19.12 9.87
CA TYR A 16 -8.76 -19.70 11.22
C TYR A 16 -8.92 -18.68 12.37
N ASN A 17 -8.52 -17.42 12.16
CA ASN A 17 -8.59 -16.34 13.15
C ASN A 17 -9.61 -15.23 12.80
N GLY A 18 -10.42 -15.39 11.75
CA GLY A 18 -11.35 -14.36 11.31
C GLY A 18 -10.71 -13.09 10.73
N LEU A 19 -9.38 -13.01 10.65
CA LEU A 19 -8.65 -11.81 10.23
C LEU A 19 -8.66 -11.56 8.71
N GLY A 20 -9.33 -12.42 7.94
CA GLY A 20 -9.44 -12.26 6.50
C GLY A 20 -9.82 -13.53 5.78
N ARG A 21 -9.85 -13.46 4.45
CA ARG A 21 -10.12 -14.59 3.56
C ARG A 21 -8.85 -14.99 2.83
N THR A 22 -8.69 -16.28 2.59
CA THR A 22 -7.52 -16.79 1.87
C THR A 22 -7.60 -16.39 0.40
N LEU A 23 -6.51 -15.87 -0.14
CA LEU A 23 -6.44 -15.58 -1.57
C LEU A 23 -6.44 -16.90 -2.38
N PRO A 24 -7.14 -16.97 -3.52
CA PRO A 24 -7.15 -18.16 -4.37
C PRO A 24 -5.75 -18.51 -4.88
N ALA A 25 -5.47 -19.80 -5.07
CA ALA A 25 -4.21 -20.27 -5.62
C ALA A 25 -3.87 -19.57 -6.96
N GLY A 26 -2.64 -19.10 -7.09
CA GLY A 26 -2.15 -18.33 -8.24
C GLY A 26 -2.34 -16.80 -8.14
N SER A 27 -2.84 -16.30 -7.02
CA SER A 27 -2.83 -14.86 -6.67
C SER A 27 -1.40 -14.32 -6.50
N TYR A 28 -0.47 -15.18 -6.07
CA TYR A 28 0.96 -14.88 -5.94
C TYR A 28 1.71 -14.81 -7.28
N ASN A 29 1.12 -15.29 -8.38
CA ASN A 29 1.78 -15.28 -9.70
C ASN A 29 2.01 -13.84 -10.22
N LEU A 30 1.32 -12.84 -9.66
CA LEU A 30 1.59 -11.42 -9.91
C LEU A 30 2.86 -10.93 -9.20
N TYR A 31 3.21 -11.54 -8.07
CA TYR A 31 4.34 -11.22 -7.22
C TYR A 31 5.64 -11.89 -7.69
N GLU A 32 5.58 -13.08 -8.30
CA GLU A 32 6.73 -13.81 -8.86
C GLU A 32 7.37 -13.15 -10.10
N GLY A 33 7.01 -11.91 -10.44
CA GLY A 33 7.62 -11.18 -11.55
C GLY A 33 7.25 -11.73 -12.94
N LEU A 34 6.27 -12.64 -13.05
CA LEU A 34 5.58 -12.90 -14.31
C LEU A 34 4.80 -11.63 -14.65
N ALA A 35 5.49 -10.69 -15.30
CA ALA A 35 5.04 -9.33 -15.51
C ALA A 35 3.58 -9.37 -15.98
N PRO A 36 2.63 -8.82 -15.21
CA PRO A 36 1.28 -8.69 -15.72
C PRO A 36 1.40 -7.91 -17.02
N LYS A 37 0.94 -8.48 -18.14
CA LYS A 37 0.92 -7.78 -19.43
C LYS A 37 0.40 -6.39 -19.15
N TYR A 38 1.21 -5.36 -19.46
CA TYR A 38 0.86 -3.97 -19.22
C TYR A 38 -0.59 -3.75 -19.69
N ARG A 39 -1.48 -3.52 -18.72
CA ARG A 39 -2.88 -3.22 -18.97
C ARG A 39 -3.13 -1.86 -18.36
N GLN A 40 -3.09 -0.84 -19.21
CA GLN A 40 -3.59 0.46 -18.86
C GLN A 40 -5.07 0.32 -18.47
N THR A 41 -5.41 0.75 -17.25
CA THR A 41 -6.78 0.67 -16.72
C THR A 41 -7.72 1.70 -17.36
N LYS A 42 -7.17 2.68 -18.10
CA LYS A 42 -7.85 3.87 -18.64
C LYS A 42 -8.58 4.69 -17.56
N LYS A 43 -8.24 4.49 -16.28
CA LYS A 43 -8.77 5.28 -15.18
C LYS A 43 -8.04 6.62 -15.11
N VAL A 44 -8.81 7.69 -14.98
CA VAL A 44 -8.32 9.05 -14.73
C VAL A 44 -8.04 9.22 -13.24
N TRP A 45 -6.85 9.71 -12.91
CA TRP A 45 -6.40 9.97 -11.54
C TRP A 45 -7.16 11.16 -10.97
N GLY A 46 -7.59 11.08 -9.72
CA GLY A 46 -8.43 12.09 -9.07
C GLY A 46 -9.90 12.08 -9.51
N SER A 47 -10.31 11.15 -10.38
CA SER A 47 -11.72 10.93 -10.74
C SER A 47 -12.17 9.49 -10.50
N TYR A 48 -11.32 8.50 -10.86
CA TYR A 48 -11.59 7.08 -10.63
C TYR A 48 -10.58 6.42 -9.67
N VAL A 49 -9.59 7.18 -9.24
CA VAL A 49 -8.50 6.76 -8.34
C VAL A 49 -8.27 7.93 -7.39
N ASP A 50 -8.64 7.73 -6.12
CA ASP A 50 -8.51 8.73 -5.07
C ASP A 50 -7.21 8.52 -4.28
N ASP A 51 -6.94 7.27 -3.91
CA ASP A 51 -5.81 6.91 -3.06
C ASP A 51 -4.93 5.84 -3.69
N ILE A 52 -3.63 5.98 -3.48
CA ILE A 52 -2.61 5.03 -3.92
C ILE A 52 -1.80 4.61 -2.72
N TYR A 53 -1.73 3.29 -2.52
CA TYR A 53 -0.89 2.67 -1.51
C TYR A 53 0.30 2.00 -2.18
N ALA A 54 1.51 2.38 -1.77
CA ALA A 54 2.75 1.84 -2.28
C ALA A 54 3.62 1.35 -1.11
N PRO A 55 3.71 0.03 -0.88
CA PRO A 55 4.70 -0.53 0.02
C PRO A 55 6.09 -0.45 -0.63
N VAL A 56 7.06 0.13 0.07
CA VAL A 56 8.43 0.29 -0.43
C VAL A 56 9.40 -0.39 0.53
N LYS A 57 10.31 -1.19 -0.02
CA LYS A 57 11.41 -1.78 0.73
C LYS A 57 12.56 -0.76 0.79
N TYR A 58 12.71 -0.11 1.94
CA TYR A 58 13.78 0.83 2.22
C TYR A 58 15.03 0.09 2.71
N ASN A 59 16.22 0.47 2.22
CA ASN A 59 17.52 -0.09 2.57
C ASN A 59 17.63 -1.63 2.56
N ASN A 60 16.72 -2.31 1.84
CA ASN A 60 16.66 -3.77 1.73
C ASN A 60 16.41 -4.52 3.06
N ASP A 61 16.09 -3.81 4.15
CA ASP A 61 15.86 -4.36 5.49
C ASP A 61 14.55 -3.86 6.14
N HIS A 62 14.01 -2.73 5.68
CA HIS A 62 12.85 -2.09 6.28
C HIS A 62 11.72 -1.87 5.28
N TRP A 63 10.47 -1.97 5.73
CA TRP A 63 9.30 -1.71 4.88
C TRP A 63 8.60 -0.44 5.35
N ILE A 64 8.31 0.43 4.40
CA ILE A 64 7.57 1.66 4.63
C ILE A 64 6.31 1.62 3.78
N ALA A 65 5.23 2.22 4.29
CA ALA A 65 3.99 2.35 3.52
C ALA A 65 3.84 3.81 3.09
N ILE A 66 3.69 4.03 1.78
CA ILE A 66 3.42 5.34 1.22
C ILE A 66 1.95 5.38 0.82
N TRP A 67 1.24 6.41 1.26
CA TRP A 67 -0.12 6.71 0.87
C TRP A 67 -0.16 8.06 0.15
N ILE A 68 -0.59 8.06 -1.11
CA ILE A 68 -0.81 9.27 -1.90
C ILE A 68 -2.31 9.46 -2.04
N SER A 69 -2.84 10.53 -1.43
CA SER A 69 -4.22 10.96 -1.61
C SER A 69 -4.27 12.06 -2.66
N ILE A 70 -4.80 11.73 -3.85
CA ILE A 70 -4.88 12.63 -5.00
C ILE A 70 -5.86 13.78 -4.77
N PRO A 71 -7.09 13.56 -4.24
CA PRO A 71 -8.03 14.65 -3.96
C PRO A 71 -7.46 15.66 -2.96
N ASN A 72 -6.75 15.17 -1.95
CA ASN A 72 -6.16 16.00 -0.90
C ASN A 72 -4.78 16.55 -1.25
N LYS A 73 -4.21 16.11 -2.39
CA LYS A 73 -2.82 16.40 -2.79
C LYS A 73 -1.84 16.14 -1.65
N HIS A 74 -2.09 15.07 -0.90
CA HIS A 74 -1.39 14.74 0.32
C HIS A 74 -0.61 13.45 0.16
N LEU A 75 0.63 13.47 0.60
CA LEU A 75 1.49 12.29 0.69
C LEU A 75 1.65 11.97 2.17
N THR A 76 1.37 10.75 2.59
CA THR A 76 1.64 10.26 3.94
C THR A 76 2.67 9.14 3.85
N ILE A 77 3.68 9.20 4.70
CA ILE A 77 4.64 8.11 4.85
C ILE A 77 4.44 7.52 6.23
N TRP A 78 4.16 6.22 6.28
CA TRP A 78 4.08 5.45 7.50
C TRP A 78 5.34 4.64 7.66
N ASP A 79 6.02 4.90 8.77
CA ASP A 79 7.19 4.19 9.22
C ASP A 79 6.89 3.58 10.59
N SER A 80 6.96 2.25 10.71
CA SER A 80 6.76 1.55 11.98
C SER A 80 7.96 1.68 12.92
N THR A 81 9.09 2.22 12.44
CA THR A 81 10.33 2.38 13.18
C THR A 81 10.83 3.82 13.05
N PRO A 82 10.43 4.73 13.95
CA PRO A 82 10.60 6.19 13.81
C PRO A 82 12.04 6.69 13.60
N THR A 83 13.05 5.84 13.82
CA THR A 83 14.47 6.15 13.69
C THR A 83 15.11 5.61 12.40
N HIS A 84 14.40 4.79 11.63
CA HIS A 84 14.97 4.11 10.44
C HIS A 84 15.07 5.03 9.23
N ILE A 85 14.08 5.89 9.02
CA ILE A 85 14.17 6.94 7.99
C ILE A 85 14.66 8.23 8.63
N ARG A 86 15.82 8.74 8.17
CA ARG A 86 16.37 9.99 8.70
C ARG A 86 15.53 11.18 8.21
N THR A 87 15.25 12.12 9.11
CA THR A 87 14.46 13.34 8.84
C THR A 87 14.96 14.15 7.65
N ALA A 88 16.27 14.12 7.37
CA ALA A 88 16.89 14.80 6.23
C ALA A 88 16.50 14.20 4.86
N GLN A 89 16.35 12.87 4.77
CA GLN A 89 15.89 12.22 3.53
C GLN A 89 14.39 12.43 3.32
N LEU A 90 13.63 12.51 4.42
CA LEU A 90 12.24 12.92 4.38
C LEU A 90 12.09 14.38 3.93
N ALA A 91 13.07 15.25 4.23
CA ALA A 91 13.04 16.68 3.87
C ALA A 91 13.10 16.95 2.36
N GLU A 92 13.80 16.11 1.59
CA GLU A 92 13.80 16.21 0.12
C GLU A 92 12.43 15.87 -0.48
N VAL A 93 11.68 14.96 0.16
CA VAL A 93 10.29 14.64 -0.20
C VAL A 93 9.30 15.71 0.33
N LYS A 94 9.63 16.37 1.46
CA LYS A 94 8.85 17.47 2.08
C LYS A 94 8.82 18.75 1.24
N ALA A 95 9.71 18.93 0.27
CA ALA A 95 9.79 20.15 -0.54
C ALA A 95 8.62 20.24 -1.55
N GLY A 96 7.42 20.58 -1.05
CA GLY A 96 6.24 20.85 -1.88
C GLY A 96 4.95 20.15 -1.45
N VAL A 97 4.98 19.30 -0.42
CA VAL A 97 3.79 18.58 0.07
C VAL A 97 3.73 18.66 1.61
N PRO A 98 2.62 19.15 2.21
CA PRO A 98 2.48 19.13 3.66
C PRO A 98 2.39 17.67 4.12
N LEU A 99 3.26 17.27 5.05
CA LEU A 99 3.19 15.97 5.73
C LEU A 99 2.45 16.13 7.05
N VAL A 100 1.49 15.25 7.31
CA VAL A 100 0.99 14.96 8.66
C VAL A 100 1.89 13.88 9.27
N GLU A 101 2.63 14.24 10.32
CA GLU A 101 3.31 13.26 11.18
C GLU A 101 2.24 12.52 11.99
N CYS A 102 2.16 11.20 11.86
CA CYS A 102 1.36 10.38 12.75
C CYS A 102 2.12 10.22 14.08
N GLY A 103 2.11 11.27 14.89
CA GLY A 103 2.23 11.15 16.33
C GLY A 103 0.86 10.77 16.90
N ASP A 104 0.86 9.87 17.89
CA ASP A 104 -0.29 9.49 18.72
C ASP A 104 -1.09 8.22 18.31
N CYS A 105 -0.47 7.27 17.59
CA CYS A 105 -0.87 5.87 17.80
C CYS A 105 -0.38 5.42 19.19
N VAL A 106 -1.13 5.81 20.24
CA VAL A 106 -1.02 5.20 21.56
C VAL A 106 -1.54 3.77 21.45
N CYS A 107 -0.65 2.82 21.17
CA CYS A 107 -0.90 1.42 21.42
C CYS A 107 -0.79 1.20 22.94
N THR A 108 -1.89 1.40 23.68
CA THR A 108 -1.99 0.83 25.03
C THR A 108 -2.22 -0.68 24.94
N PRO A 109 -1.68 -1.46 25.90
CA PRO A 109 -1.67 -2.93 25.89
C PRO A 109 -3.06 -3.56 25.90
#